data_AF-A0A4S8JDU8-F1
#
_entry.id   AF-A0A4S8JDU8-F1
#
_cell.length_a   1.000
_cell.length_b   1.000
_cell.length_c   1.000
_cell.angle_alpha   90.00
_cell.angle_beta   90.00
_cell.angle_gamma   90.00
#
_symmetry.space_group_name_H-M   'P 1'
#
loop_
_entity.id
_entity.type
_entity.pdbx_description
1 polymer ?
#
loop_
_entity_poly.entity_id
_entity_poly.type
_entity_poly.pdbx_seq_one_letter_code
_entity_poly.pdbx_strand_id
1 'polypeptide(L)'
;MGWGRTRWGISSQKKKTGVIAPKRFVQRVKKQNEYFRSYMHQEAQKRMKIKKPPHILVIHLKRFKYVEQLGRYKKLSYRVVFPMELKLNNTVEDIDSEYSLFAVVVHVGSGPNHGHYVSLVKSHNHWLLFDDENVEMIDESMVQTFFGSSQEYSGNTDNGYILFYESLGGKS
;
A
#
# COMPACT_ATOMS: atom_id res chain seq x y z
N MET A 1 -32.16 -22.84 10.83
CA MET A 1 -31.51 -23.12 9.52
C MET A 1 -30.36 -22.15 9.36
N GLY A 2 -29.13 -22.61 9.62
CA GLY A 2 -27.95 -21.75 9.68
C GLY A 2 -27.26 -21.63 8.32
N TRP A 3 -27.11 -20.39 7.83
CA TRP A 3 -26.34 -20.09 6.63
C TRP A 3 -24.84 -20.11 6.97
N GLY A 4 -24.18 -21.23 6.67
CA GLY A 4 -22.73 -21.36 6.82
C GLY A 4 -22.00 -20.59 5.73
N ARG A 5 -21.41 -19.43 6.07
CA ARG A 5 -20.46 -18.71 5.21
C ARG A 5 -19.14 -19.48 5.14
N THR A 6 -18.95 -20.32 4.14
CA THR A 6 -17.68 -21.02 3.91
C THR A 6 -16.68 -20.08 3.25
N ARG A 7 -15.65 -19.68 4.00
CA ARG A 7 -14.56 -18.81 3.55
C ARG A 7 -13.40 -19.68 3.04
N TRP A 8 -13.20 -19.74 1.72
CA TRP A 8 -12.11 -20.52 1.12
C TRP A 8 -10.87 -19.67 0.83
N GLY A 9 -9.72 -20.05 1.38
CA GLY A 9 -8.42 -19.46 1.08
C GLY A 9 -7.70 -20.27 0.00
N ILE A 10 -7.40 -19.65 -1.14
CA ILE A 10 -6.58 -20.27 -2.19
C ILE A 10 -5.10 -20.05 -1.82
N SER A 11 -4.51 -20.95 -1.05
CA SER A 11 -3.08 -20.93 -0.73
C SER A 11 -2.39 -22.20 -1.25
N SER A 12 -2.09 -22.24 -2.55
CA SER A 12 -1.01 -23.11 -3.05
C SER A 12 -0.31 -22.48 -4.26
N GLN A 13 0.67 -21.64 -3.95
CA GLN A 13 1.59 -21.10 -4.96
C GLN A 13 3.02 -21.21 -4.42
N LYS A 14 3.85 -21.97 -5.14
CA LYS A 14 5.27 -22.23 -4.78
C LYS A 14 6.19 -21.03 -5.10
N LYS A 15 5.72 -20.00 -5.82
CA LYS A 15 6.50 -18.79 -6.15
C LYS A 15 6.39 -17.72 -5.05
N LYS A 16 7.46 -16.95 -4.82
CA LYS A 16 7.53 -15.85 -3.82
C LYS A 16 6.55 -14.70 -4.13
N THR A 17 6.28 -14.43 -5.41
CA THR A 17 5.19 -13.56 -5.89
C THR A 17 4.40 -14.34 -6.94
N GLY A 18 3.10 -14.49 -6.72
CA GLY A 18 2.24 -15.32 -7.56
C GLY A 18 1.14 -14.50 -8.22
N VAL A 19 1.33 -14.08 -9.47
CA VAL A 19 0.22 -13.64 -10.31
C VAL A 19 -0.32 -14.85 -11.06
N ILE A 20 -1.58 -15.21 -10.82
CA ILE A 20 -2.27 -16.22 -11.63
C ILE A 20 -3.03 -15.48 -12.72
N ALA A 21 -2.72 -15.77 -13.99
CA ALA A 21 -3.46 -15.23 -15.11
C ALA A 21 -4.95 -15.58 -15.00
N PRO A 22 -5.89 -14.69 -15.37
CA PRO A 22 -7.33 -14.89 -15.17
C PRO A 22 -7.85 -16.25 -15.68
N LYS A 23 -7.40 -16.70 -16.86
CA LYS A 23 -7.77 -18.01 -17.41
C LYS A 23 -7.35 -19.17 -16.50
N ARG A 24 -6.13 -19.13 -15.95
CA ARG A 24 -5.61 -20.17 -15.04
C ARG A 24 -6.29 -20.12 -13.67
N PHE A 25 -6.68 -18.93 -13.22
CA PHE A 25 -7.44 -18.75 -11.99
C PHE A 25 -8.82 -19.41 -12.11
N VAL A 26 -9.57 -19.10 -13.17
CA VAL A 26 -10.89 -19.70 -13.43
C VAL A 26 -10.78 -21.22 -13.54
N GLN A 27 -9.81 -21.74 -14.30
CA GLN A 27 -9.58 -23.19 -14.40
C GLN A 27 -9.30 -23.85 -13.05
N ARG A 28 -8.48 -23.22 -12.21
CA ARG A 28 -8.18 -23.74 -10.86
C ARG A 28 -9.42 -23.72 -9.96
N VAL A 29 -10.22 -22.66 -10.00
CA VAL A 29 -11.48 -22.55 -9.26
C VAL A 29 -12.47 -23.63 -9.71
N LYS A 30 -12.65 -23.83 -11.03
CA LYS A 30 -13.50 -24.91 -11.58
C LYS A 30 -13.03 -26.32 -11.19
N LYS A 31 -11.72 -26.54 -11.12
CA LYS A 31 -11.14 -27.84 -10.72
C LYS A 31 -11.35 -28.12 -9.23
N GLN A 32 -11.18 -27.11 -8.39
CA GLN A 32 -11.16 -27.24 -6.93
C GLN A 32 -12.52 -27.04 -6.26
N ASN A 33 -13.52 -26.54 -7.00
CA ASN A 33 -14.86 -26.33 -6.46
C ASN A 33 -15.91 -26.79 -7.48
N GLU A 34 -16.63 -27.86 -7.13
CA GLU A 34 -17.65 -28.48 -8.00
C GLU A 34 -18.77 -27.50 -8.36
N TYR A 35 -19.09 -26.56 -7.46
CA TYR A 35 -20.13 -25.55 -7.66
C TYR A 35 -19.79 -24.55 -8.77
N PHE A 36 -18.50 -24.35 -9.08
CA PHE A 36 -18.04 -23.48 -10.17
C PHE A 36 -17.89 -24.22 -11.51
N ARG A 37 -18.20 -25.53 -11.58
CA ARG A 37 -18.07 -26.30 -12.84
C ARG A 37 -19.14 -25.94 -13.87
N SER A 38 -20.33 -25.52 -13.43
CA SER A 38 -21.42 -25.14 -14.33
C SER A 38 -21.21 -23.76 -14.95
N TYR A 39 -21.96 -23.46 -16.01
CA TYR A 39 -21.97 -22.15 -16.67
C TYR A 39 -22.87 -21.12 -15.95
N MET A 40 -23.42 -21.47 -14.78
CA MET A 40 -24.26 -20.56 -14.02
C MET A 40 -23.42 -19.54 -13.24
N HIS A 41 -23.93 -18.33 -13.10
CA HIS A 41 -23.31 -17.30 -12.28
C HIS A 41 -23.29 -17.75 -10.81
N GLN A 42 -22.12 -17.66 -10.18
CA GLN A 42 -21.92 -18.00 -8.78
C GLN A 42 -21.34 -16.82 -8.03
N GLU A 43 -21.74 -16.67 -6.77
CA GLU A 43 -21.11 -15.71 -5.88
C GLU A 43 -19.66 -16.13 -5.59
N ALA A 44 -18.73 -15.21 -5.81
CA ALA A 44 -17.31 -15.43 -5.58
C ALA A 44 -16.70 -14.26 -4.81
N GLN A 45 -15.85 -14.57 -3.84
CA GLN A 45 -15.06 -13.58 -3.11
C GLN A 45 -13.59 -13.71 -3.50
N LYS A 46 -12.99 -12.60 -3.94
CA LYS A 46 -11.56 -12.51 -4.21
C LYS A 46 -10.87 -11.80 -3.04
N ARG A 47 -9.88 -12.46 -2.43
CA ARG A 47 -9.02 -11.87 -1.39
C ARG A 47 -7.55 -12.04 -1.76
N MET A 48 -6.74 -11.05 -1.39
CA MET A 48 -5.28 -11.09 -1.51
C MET A 48 -4.67 -11.11 -0.11
N LYS A 49 -3.63 -11.92 0.07
CA LYS A 49 -2.86 -12.03 1.32
C LYS A 49 -1.37 -11.96 1.00
N ILE A 50 -0.58 -11.46 1.94
CA ILE A 50 0.89 -11.49 1.85
C ILE A 50 1.36 -12.87 2.28
N LYS A 51 2.08 -13.58 1.41
CA LYS A 51 2.57 -14.93 1.73
C LYS A 51 3.68 -14.88 2.77
N LYS A 52 4.74 -14.13 2.47
CA LYS A 52 5.84 -13.84 3.39
C LYS A 52 6.01 -12.32 3.50
N PRO A 53 5.92 -11.75 4.70
CA PRO A 53 6.20 -10.32 4.91
C PRO A 53 7.66 -9.99 4.53
N PRO A 54 7.92 -8.94 3.74
CA PRO A 54 9.28 -8.53 3.39
C PRO A 54 10.00 -7.86 4.57
N HIS A 55 11.34 -7.85 4.57
CA HIS A 55 12.10 -7.07 5.56
C HIS A 55 11.86 -5.56 5.38
N ILE A 56 11.90 -5.11 4.12
CA ILE A 56 11.54 -3.73 3.74
C ILE A 56 10.21 -3.76 3.00
N LEU A 57 9.19 -3.14 3.58
CA LEU A 57 7.89 -2.96 2.98
C LEU A 57 7.81 -1.58 2.34
N VAL A 58 7.63 -1.55 1.02
CA VAL A 58 7.45 -0.32 0.24
C VAL A 58 5.97 -0.17 -0.13
N ILE A 59 5.37 0.96 0.25
CA ILE A 59 3.97 1.27 -0.04
C ILE A 59 3.92 2.50 -0.95
N HIS A 60 3.41 2.34 -2.17
CA HIS A 60 3.16 3.44 -3.09
C HIS A 60 1.72 3.91 -2.98
N LEU A 61 1.51 5.16 -2.57
CA LEU A 61 0.18 5.77 -2.50
C LEU A 61 -0.26 6.20 -3.90
N LYS A 62 -1.34 5.60 -4.41
CA LYS A 62 -1.89 5.91 -5.73
C LYS A 62 -2.63 7.25 -5.73
N ARG A 63 -1.86 8.34 -5.76
CA ARG A 63 -2.35 9.72 -5.67
C ARG A 63 -2.69 10.39 -7.01
N PHE A 64 -2.70 9.67 -8.12
CA PHE A 64 -3.10 10.23 -9.41
C PHE A 64 -4.23 9.41 -10.03
N LYS A 65 -5.27 10.12 -10.47
CA LYS A 65 -6.42 9.54 -11.16
C LYS A 65 -6.73 10.37 -12.39
N TYR A 66 -6.95 9.70 -13.51
CA TYR A 66 -7.47 10.35 -14.72
C TYR A 66 -8.94 10.71 -14.48
N VAL A 67 -9.28 11.98 -14.68
CA VAL A 67 -10.65 12.51 -14.54
C VAL A 67 -11.15 12.82 -15.95
N GLU A 68 -12.02 11.96 -16.46
CA GLU A 68 -12.53 12.04 -17.84
C GLU A 68 -13.23 13.37 -18.13
N GLN A 69 -14.00 13.88 -17.16
CA GLN A 69 -14.69 15.17 -17.28
C GLN A 69 -13.73 16.36 -17.48
N LEU A 70 -12.49 16.24 -17.00
CA LEU A 70 -11.47 17.29 -17.12
C LEU A 70 -10.44 16.98 -18.22
N GLY A 71 -10.53 15.83 -18.87
CA GLY A 71 -9.57 15.37 -19.88
C GLY A 71 -8.12 15.26 -19.38
N ARG A 72 -7.90 15.11 -18.06
CA ARG A 72 -6.54 15.14 -17.47
C ARG A 72 -6.41 14.34 -16.18
N TYR A 73 -5.16 14.06 -15.81
CA TYR A 73 -4.84 13.53 -14.48
C TYR A 73 -5.02 14.61 -13.40
N LYS A 74 -5.66 14.23 -12.30
CA LYS A 74 -5.80 15.03 -11.08
C LYS A 74 -5.04 14.36 -9.94
N LYS A 75 -4.26 15.14 -9.19
CA LYS A 75 -3.66 14.70 -7.93
C LYS A 75 -4.73 14.56 -6.85
N LEU A 76 -4.63 13.49 -6.08
CA LEU A 76 -5.49 13.15 -4.97
C LEU A 76 -4.78 13.53 -3.66
N SER A 77 -5.05 14.75 -3.21
CA SER A 77 -4.48 15.33 -1.99
C SER A 77 -5.25 14.95 -0.72
N TYR A 78 -6.17 13.98 -0.80
CA TYR A 78 -6.92 13.53 0.38
C TYR A 78 -5.96 12.98 1.44
N ARG A 79 -6.35 13.20 2.70
CA ARG A 79 -5.58 12.79 3.86
C ARG A 79 -5.43 11.26 3.93
N VAL A 80 -4.19 10.79 3.99
CA VAL A 80 -3.82 9.40 4.28
C VAL A 80 -2.85 9.42 5.44
N VAL A 81 -3.28 8.87 6.58
CA VAL A 81 -2.41 8.68 7.74
C VAL A 81 -1.54 7.46 7.49
N PHE A 82 -0.24 7.64 7.66
CA PHE A 82 0.71 6.54 7.72
C PHE A 82 1.32 6.50 9.13
N PRO A 83 1.09 5.42 9.91
CA PRO A 83 1.54 5.34 11.28
C PRO A 83 3.05 5.11 11.37
N MET A 84 3.67 5.55 12.46
CA MET A 84 5.10 5.27 12.72
C MET A 84 5.33 3.78 12.95
N GLU A 85 4.34 3.07 13.47
CA GLU A 85 4.33 1.63 13.65
C GLU A 85 3.15 1.02 12.90
N LEU A 86 3.44 0.08 12.00
CA LEU A 86 2.44 -0.60 11.18
C LEU A 86 2.36 -2.07 11.57
N LYS A 87 1.20 -2.51 12.04
CA LYS A 87 0.89 -3.92 12.30
C LYS A 87 0.23 -4.54 11.08
N LEU A 88 0.82 -5.60 10.55
CA LEU A 88 0.35 -6.30 9.37
C LEU A 88 -0.16 -7.69 9.76
N ASN A 89 -1.48 -7.85 9.73
CA ASN A 89 -2.22 -9.05 10.15
C ASN A 89 -2.81 -9.85 8.96
N ASN A 90 -2.58 -9.42 7.71
CA ASN A 90 -3.14 -10.08 6.53
C ASN A 90 -2.12 -11.02 5.84
N THR A 91 -1.43 -11.83 6.64
CA THR A 91 -0.49 -12.85 6.13
C THR A 91 -1.18 -14.21 5.94
N VAL A 92 -0.56 -15.09 5.15
CA VAL A 92 -1.07 -16.45 4.91
C VAL A 92 -0.91 -17.33 6.16
N GLU A 93 0.16 -17.10 6.91
CA GLU A 93 0.54 -17.89 8.09
C GLU A 93 0.05 -17.26 9.41
N ASP A 94 -0.75 -16.18 9.34
CA ASP A 94 -1.26 -15.43 10.51
C ASP A 94 -0.16 -14.94 11.46
N ILE A 95 1.04 -14.76 10.91
CA ILE A 95 2.17 -14.18 11.62
C ILE A 95 1.94 -12.68 11.68
N ASP A 96 1.77 -12.16 12.89
CA ASP A 96 1.78 -10.73 13.15
C ASP A 96 3.16 -10.18 12.80
N SER A 97 3.18 -9.23 11.86
CA SER A 97 4.41 -8.55 11.45
C SER A 97 4.30 -7.09 11.82
N GLU A 98 5.23 -6.62 12.64
CA GLU A 98 5.34 -5.23 13.01
C GLU A 98 6.44 -4.56 12.19
N TYR A 99 6.16 -3.35 11.75
CA TYR A 99 7.09 -2.53 11.00
C TYR A 99 7.19 -1.13 11.60
N SER A 100 8.37 -0.53 11.48
CA SER A 100 8.59 0.89 11.78
C SER A 100 8.79 1.69 10.49
N LEU A 101 8.11 2.83 10.38
CA LEU A 101 8.33 3.80 9.31
C LEU A 101 9.70 4.43 9.49
N PHE A 102 10.55 4.33 8.47
CA PHE A 102 11.89 4.94 8.51
C PHE A 102 12.14 5.88 7.34
N ALA A 103 11.36 5.85 6.27
CA ALA A 103 11.46 6.87 5.23
C ALA A 103 10.12 7.17 4.53
N VAL A 104 9.98 8.41 4.07
CA VAL A 104 8.85 8.91 3.27
C VAL A 104 9.38 9.74 2.12
N VAL A 105 9.05 9.36 0.90
CA VAL A 105 9.22 10.23 -0.27
C VAL A 105 7.97 11.07 -0.41
N VAL A 106 8.13 12.39 -0.45
CA VAL A 106 7.06 13.37 -0.66
C VAL A 106 7.10 13.83 -2.11
N HIS A 107 5.93 13.92 -2.73
CA HIS A 107 5.78 14.53 -4.04
C HIS A 107 5.12 15.90 -3.90
N VAL A 108 5.82 16.94 -4.34
CA VAL A 108 5.39 18.34 -4.41
C VAL A 108 4.93 18.65 -5.84
N GLY A 109 3.86 19.42 -5.98
CA GLY A 109 3.28 19.78 -7.29
C GLY A 109 2.04 18.98 -7.67
N SER A 110 1.30 19.50 -8.66
CA SER A 110 -0.07 19.08 -9.00
C SER A 110 -0.17 18.03 -10.11
N GLY A 111 0.86 17.89 -10.94
CA GLY A 111 0.87 16.98 -12.07
C GLY A 111 1.51 15.63 -11.76
N PRO A 112 1.22 14.59 -12.57
CA PRO A 112 1.88 13.29 -12.44
C PRO A 112 3.27 13.24 -13.11
N ASN A 113 3.51 14.11 -14.09
CA ASN A 113 4.72 14.10 -14.94
C ASN A 113 5.69 15.24 -14.58
N HIS A 114 5.33 16.06 -13.60
CA HIS A 114 6.12 17.19 -13.14
C HIS A 114 5.87 17.38 -11.65
N GLY A 115 6.91 17.74 -10.94
CA GLY A 115 6.87 17.92 -9.49
C GLY A 115 8.28 17.90 -8.92
N HIS A 116 8.36 18.12 -7.62
CA HIS A 116 9.59 18.06 -6.86
C HIS A 116 9.52 16.92 -5.85
N TYR A 117 10.61 16.21 -5.63
CA TYR A 117 10.65 15.06 -4.74
C TYR A 117 11.63 15.31 -3.61
N VAL A 118 11.12 15.31 -2.38
CA VAL A 118 11.93 15.41 -1.17
C VAL A 118 11.79 14.12 -0.35
N SER A 119 12.81 13.79 0.43
CA SER A 119 12.85 12.57 1.21
C SER A 119 12.97 12.86 2.70
N LEU A 120 12.06 12.31 3.50
CA LEU A 120 12.17 12.26 4.95
C LEU A 120 12.77 10.92 5.33
N VAL A 121 13.87 10.91 6.09
CA VAL A 121 14.53 9.68 6.53
C VAL A 121 14.82 9.75 8.02
N LYS A 122 14.45 8.71 8.75
CA LYS A 122 14.76 8.55 10.17
C LYS A 122 16.12 7.87 10.31
N SER A 123 17.06 8.54 10.97
CA SER A 123 18.41 8.03 11.27
C SER A 123 18.75 8.32 12.72
N HIS A 124 19.22 7.30 13.46
CA HIS A 124 19.58 7.44 14.88
C HIS A 124 18.48 8.12 15.73
N ASN A 125 17.22 7.80 15.45
CA ASN A 125 16.04 8.38 16.11
C ASN A 125 15.76 9.88 15.82
N HIS A 126 16.46 10.47 14.85
CA HIS A 126 16.21 11.82 14.34
C HIS A 126 15.64 11.74 12.92
N TRP A 127 14.66 12.60 12.61
CA TRP A 127 14.16 12.75 11.25
C TRP A 127 14.98 13.80 10.52
N LEU A 128 15.32 13.50 9.27
CA LEU A 128 16.07 14.36 8.38
C LEU A 128 15.23 14.57 7.11
N LEU A 129 15.03 15.82 6.72
CA LEU A 129 14.48 16.21 5.44
C LEU A 129 15.64 16.43 4.46
N PHE A 130 15.63 15.68 3.38
CA PHE A 130 16.55 15.82 2.25
C PHE A 130 15.80 16.49 1.10
N ASP A 131 16.22 17.71 0.78
CA ASP A 131 15.73 18.51 -0.33
C ASP A 131 16.93 18.92 -1.22
N ASP A 132 17.16 18.13 -2.26
CA ASP A 132 18.34 18.21 -3.13
C ASP A 132 19.67 18.23 -2.35
N GLU A 133 20.34 19.38 -2.29
CA GLU A 133 21.60 19.59 -1.58
C GLU A 133 21.42 20.01 -0.11
N ASN A 134 20.18 20.32 0.29
CA ASN A 134 19.85 20.77 1.63
C ASN A 134 19.40 19.60 2.51
N VAL A 135 19.96 19.55 3.73
CA VAL A 135 19.61 18.55 4.73
C VAL A 135 19.26 19.26 6.02
N GLU A 136 18.03 19.04 6.50
CA GLU A 136 17.53 19.66 7.71
C GLU A 136 17.07 18.59 8.71
N MET A 137 17.40 18.77 9.98
CA MET A 137 16.81 17.97 11.04
C MET A 137 15.40 18.50 11.35
N ILE A 138 14.43 17.61 11.38
CA ILE A 138 13.01 17.96 11.55
C ILE A 138 12.41 17.15 12.70
N ASP A 139 11.36 17.70 13.30
CA ASP A 139 10.58 16.96 14.28
C ASP A 139 9.69 15.90 13.61
N GLU A 140 9.40 14.83 14.35
CA GLU A 140 8.48 13.79 13.88
C GLU A 140 7.07 14.34 13.58
N SER A 141 6.68 15.44 14.22
CA SER A 141 5.43 16.17 13.93
C SER A 141 5.39 16.71 12.50
N MET A 142 6.53 17.10 11.92
CA MET A 142 6.62 17.58 10.54
C MET A 142 6.23 16.48 9.55
N VAL A 143 6.57 15.21 9.83
CA VAL A 143 6.18 14.07 8.99
C VAL A 143 4.66 14.01 8.79
N GLN A 144 3.89 14.38 9.82
CA GLN A 144 2.43 14.33 9.81
C GLN A 144 1.80 15.37 8.89
N THR A 145 2.52 16.45 8.59
CA THR A 145 2.05 17.50 7.66
C THR A 145 1.91 16.98 6.22
N PHE A 146 2.62 15.90 5.87
CA PHE A 146 2.59 15.28 4.55
C PHE A 146 1.48 14.22 4.39
N PHE A 147 0.57 14.09 5.35
CA PHE A 147 -0.58 13.18 5.21
C PHE A 147 -1.53 13.61 4.08
N GLY A 148 -1.49 14.89 3.70
CA GLY A 148 -2.45 15.54 2.82
C GLY A 148 -3.58 16.18 3.60
N SER A 149 -4.61 16.65 2.91
CA SER A 149 -5.69 17.47 3.48
C SER A 149 -7.03 16.74 3.50
N SER A 150 -7.84 17.04 4.51
CA SER A 150 -9.27 16.67 4.53
C SER A 150 -10.10 17.58 3.60
N GLN A 151 -9.55 18.71 3.16
CA GLN A 151 -10.20 19.64 2.24
C GLN A 151 -9.73 19.38 0.81
N GLU A 152 -10.68 19.31 -0.14
CA GLU A 152 -10.37 19.04 -1.56
C GLU A 152 -9.56 20.15 -2.25
N TYR A 153 -9.51 21.35 -1.66
CA TYR A 153 -8.86 22.55 -2.21
C TYR A 153 -7.77 23.10 -1.30
N SER A 154 -6.92 22.23 -0.75
CA SER A 154 -5.70 22.69 -0.09
C SER A 154 -4.70 23.18 -1.14
N GLY A 155 -4.14 24.38 -0.94
CA GLY A 155 -3.00 24.86 -1.73
C GLY A 155 -1.72 24.08 -1.46
N ASN A 156 -1.66 23.27 -0.40
CA ASN A 156 -0.52 22.42 -0.11
C ASN A 156 -0.51 21.21 -1.06
N THR A 157 0.53 21.14 -1.88
CA THR A 157 0.72 20.04 -2.83
C THR A 157 1.61 18.94 -2.27
N ASP A 158 2.02 19.00 -1.03
CA ASP A 158 3.17 18.25 -0.53
C ASP A 158 2.60 17.05 0.21
N ASN A 159 2.64 15.91 -0.45
CA ASN A 159 1.96 14.72 0.04
C ASN A 159 2.93 13.54 0.02
N GLY A 160 2.94 12.76 1.10
CA GLY A 160 3.64 11.48 1.16
C GLY A 160 3.21 10.61 -0.03
N TYR A 161 4.18 10.04 -0.73
CA TYR A 161 3.99 9.39 -2.01
C TYR A 161 4.46 7.94 -1.97
N ILE A 162 5.68 7.70 -1.47
CA ILE A 162 6.22 6.35 -1.23
C ILE A 162 6.61 6.26 0.24
N LEU A 163 6.17 5.20 0.90
CA LEU A 163 6.45 4.94 2.31
C LEU A 163 7.35 3.72 2.42
N PHE A 164 8.38 3.83 3.27
CA PHE A 164 9.32 2.76 3.54
C PHE A 164 9.23 2.35 5.01
N TYR A 165 8.94 1.08 5.19
CA TYR A 165 8.76 0.43 6.47
C TYR A 165 9.80 -0.68 6.62
N GLU A 166 10.44 -0.76 7.77
CA GLU A 166 11.39 -1.81 8.13
C GLU A 166 10.77 -2.75 9.16
N SER A 167 10.93 -4.06 8.95
CA SER A 167 10.39 -5.08 9.85
C SER A 167 11.14 -5.10 11.18
N LEU A 168 10.39 -5.11 12.29
CA LEU A 168 10.95 -5.17 13.64
C LEU A 168 11.38 -6.59 14.05
N GLY A 169 10.88 -7.62 13.36
CA GLY A 169 11.16 -9.03 13.66
C GLY A 169 12.48 -9.57 13.08
N GLY A 170 13.35 -8.70 12.55
CA GLY A 170 14.55 -9.07 11.80
C GLY A 170 15.89 -8.88 12.51
N LYS A 171 15.92 -8.46 13.78
CA LYS A 171 17.19 -8.36 14.52
C LYS A 171 17.68 -9.76 14.91
N SER A 172 18.47 -10.38 14.03
CA SER A 172 19.41 -11.47 14.34
C SER A 172 20.82 -11.00 14.10
#